data_AF-A0ABC8AHA0-F1
#
_entry.id   AF-A0ABC8AHA0-F1
#
_cell.length_a   1.000
_cell.length_b   1.000
_cell.length_c   1.000
_cell.angle_alpha   90.00
_cell.angle_beta   90.00
_cell.angle_gamma   90.00
#
_symmetry.space_group_name_H-M   'P 1'
#
loop_
_entity.id
_entity.type
_entity.pdbx_description
1 polymer ?
#
loop_
_entity_poly.entity_id
_entity_poly.type
_entity_poly.pdbx_seq_one_letter_code
_entity_poly.pdbx_strand_id
1 'polypeptide(L)'
;MSTNIKNEQFQPICGSDLEHWRRENGLMKVAAADAFGLQKAKWDELTNAENSAQQIEDPVVAMLLHLYRQYPESIQVKLPPDIKEFYNYLGLQDTPQDRDKFATLIGRSSSSVYRILLHNGRPGRPVMRWIQAVRRLKLTPNKTIETMANIVNSLGNSQQVKNVLIQGCTEQGDIGDD
;
A
#
# COMPACT_ATOMS: atom_id res chain seq x y z
N MET A 1 -3.73 3.59 37.93
CA MET A 1 -4.64 3.05 36.90
C MET A 1 -4.40 1.55 36.85
N SER A 2 -5.34 0.77 37.37
CA SER A 2 -5.21 -0.67 37.51
C SER A 2 -5.37 -1.33 36.14
N THR A 3 -4.28 -1.88 35.59
CA THR A 3 -4.32 -2.76 34.43
C THR A 3 -5.04 -4.04 34.84
N ASN A 4 -6.24 -4.21 34.30
CA ASN A 4 -7.02 -5.43 34.43
C ASN A 4 -6.32 -6.51 33.59
N ILE A 5 -5.34 -7.19 34.18
CA ILE A 5 -4.67 -8.35 33.58
C ILE A 5 -5.72 -9.47 33.59
N LYS A 6 -6.53 -9.54 32.53
CA LYS A 6 -7.30 -10.73 32.24
C LYS A 6 -6.29 -11.87 32.12
N ASN A 7 -6.52 -12.96 32.86
CA ASN A 7 -5.87 -14.24 32.66
C ASN A 7 -6.20 -14.75 31.25
N GLU A 8 -5.56 -14.18 30.23
CA GLU A 8 -5.46 -14.81 28.93
C GLU A 8 -4.47 -15.95 29.11
N GLN A 9 -4.96 -17.17 29.00
CA GLN A 9 -4.10 -18.33 28.80
C GLN A 9 -3.17 -17.98 27.63
N PHE A 10 -1.88 -17.81 27.90
CA PHE A 10 -0.89 -17.54 26.86
C PHE A 10 -0.80 -18.77 25.96
N GLN A 11 -1.66 -18.81 24.95
CA GLN A 11 -1.54 -19.76 23.88
C GLN A 11 -0.19 -19.53 23.21
N PRO A 12 0.58 -20.59 22.91
CA PRO A 12 1.85 -20.45 22.24
C PRO A 12 1.67 -19.69 20.93
N ILE A 13 2.47 -18.63 20.72
CA ILE A 13 2.47 -17.89 19.46
C ILE A 13 2.99 -18.80 18.36
N CYS A 14 2.27 -18.88 17.25
CA CYS A 14 2.57 -19.77 16.13
C CYS A 14 2.71 -18.99 14.81
N GLY A 15 3.14 -19.67 13.74
CA GLY A 15 3.25 -19.04 12.42
C GLY A 15 1.94 -18.48 11.88
N SER A 16 0.80 -19.06 12.25
CA SER A 16 -0.52 -18.56 11.84
C SER A 16 -0.85 -17.19 12.45
N ASP A 17 -0.35 -16.91 13.67
CA ASP A 17 -0.46 -15.59 14.30
C ASP A 17 0.32 -14.50 13.55
N LEU A 18 1.53 -14.85 13.07
CA LEU A 18 2.34 -13.94 12.25
C LEU A 18 1.65 -13.63 10.92
N GLU A 19 1.06 -14.63 10.27
CA GLU A 19 0.30 -14.43 9.03
C GLU A 19 -0.98 -13.62 9.25
N HIS A 20 -1.64 -13.79 10.39
CA HIS A 20 -2.79 -12.98 10.75
C HIS A 20 -2.38 -11.51 10.90
N TRP A 21 -1.38 -11.23 11.73
CA TRP A 21 -0.86 -9.88 11.93
C TRP A 21 -0.40 -9.23 10.62
N ARG A 22 0.28 -9.97 9.75
CA ARG A 22 0.72 -9.49 8.44
C ARG A 22 -0.47 -9.00 7.60
N ARG A 23 -1.56 -9.77 7.58
CA ARG A 23 -2.76 -9.47 6.79
C ARG A 23 -3.51 -8.27 7.34
N GLU A 24 -3.66 -8.19 8.66
CA GLU A 24 -4.26 -7.05 9.35
C GLU A 24 -3.52 -5.75 9.03
N ASN A 25 -2.19 -5.81 8.97
CA ASN A 25 -1.35 -4.65 8.65
C ASN A 25 -1.13 -4.44 7.13
N GLY A 26 -1.79 -5.21 6.26
CA GLY A 26 -1.68 -5.06 4.80
C GLY A 26 -0.26 -5.28 4.26
N LEU A 27 0.60 -6.01 5.00
CA LEU A 27 2.01 -6.17 4.68
C LEU A 27 2.23 -7.28 3.64
N MET A 28 3.18 -7.05 2.74
CA MET A 28 3.76 -8.12 1.93
C MET A 28 4.67 -8.98 2.80
N LYS A 29 4.80 -10.28 2.49
CA LYS A 29 5.64 -11.21 3.26
C LYS A 29 7.08 -10.71 3.48
N VAL A 30 7.69 -10.08 2.47
CA VAL A 30 9.04 -9.49 2.62
C VAL A 30 9.07 -8.39 3.67
N ALA A 31 8.14 -7.44 3.59
CA ALA A 31 8.06 -6.35 4.55
C ALA A 31 7.69 -6.83 5.96
N ALA A 32 6.89 -7.90 6.05
CA ALA A 32 6.60 -8.55 7.31
C ALA A 32 7.85 -9.23 7.88
N ALA A 33 8.59 -9.99 7.09
CA ALA A 33 9.86 -10.59 7.50
C ALA A 33 10.84 -9.53 8.00
N ASP A 34 10.99 -8.43 7.26
CA ASP A 34 11.84 -7.29 7.65
C ASP A 34 11.41 -6.69 9.00
N ALA A 35 10.09 -6.63 9.29
CA ALA A 35 9.58 -6.16 10.58
C ALA A 35 10.17 -6.94 11.75
N PHE A 36 10.24 -8.27 11.59
CA PHE A 36 10.74 -9.18 12.60
C PHE A 36 12.25 -9.42 12.52
N GLY A 37 12.98 -8.69 11.67
CA GLY A 37 14.41 -8.92 11.43
C GLY A 37 14.71 -10.27 10.77
N LEU A 38 13.72 -10.87 10.11
CA LEU A 38 13.83 -12.18 9.48
C LEU A 38 14.11 -12.06 7.98
N GLN A 39 14.80 -13.04 7.42
CA GLN A 39 14.80 -13.25 5.98
C GLN A 39 13.43 -13.74 5.51
N LYS A 40 13.03 -13.38 4.27
CA LYS A 40 11.78 -13.87 3.66
C LYS A 40 11.67 -15.41 3.69
N ALA A 41 12.77 -16.13 3.49
CA ALA A 41 12.78 -17.59 3.53
C ALA A 41 12.38 -18.13 4.91
N LYS A 42 12.91 -17.55 5.99
CA LYS A 42 12.53 -17.93 7.36
C LYS A 42 11.07 -17.58 7.67
N TRP A 43 10.58 -16.45 7.17
CA TRP A 43 9.15 -16.13 7.27
C TRP A 43 8.30 -17.20 6.58
N ASP A 44 8.64 -17.58 5.34
CA ASP A 44 7.90 -18.60 4.60
C ASP A 44 7.94 -19.97 5.31
N GLU A 45 9.08 -20.35 5.88
CA GLU A 45 9.24 -21.57 6.68
C GLU A 45 8.35 -21.57 7.93
N LEU A 46 8.34 -20.47 8.70
CA LEU A 46 7.52 -20.36 9.91
C LEU A 46 6.02 -20.37 9.60
N THR A 47 5.63 -19.86 8.42
CA THR A 47 4.23 -19.60 8.07
C THR A 47 3.65 -20.60 7.05
N ASN A 48 4.41 -21.64 6.68
CA ASN A 48 3.94 -22.69 5.79
C ASN A 48 2.90 -23.59 6.47
N ALA A 49 2.20 -24.43 5.70
CA ALA A 49 1.13 -25.26 6.23
C ALA A 49 1.60 -26.24 7.32
N GLU A 50 2.82 -26.76 7.21
CA GLU A 50 3.40 -27.76 8.12
C GLU A 50 3.77 -27.17 9.49
N ASN A 51 4.30 -25.94 9.50
CA ASN A 51 4.83 -25.29 10.70
C ASN A 51 3.90 -24.22 11.27
N SER A 52 2.90 -23.75 10.53
CA SER A 52 2.06 -22.61 10.94
C SER A 52 1.31 -22.80 12.26
N ALA A 53 1.02 -24.05 12.65
CA ALA A 53 0.39 -24.39 13.93
C ALA A 53 1.41 -24.69 15.04
N GLN A 54 2.70 -24.82 14.70
CA GLN A 54 3.75 -25.07 15.69
C GLN A 54 4.12 -23.78 16.41
N GLN A 55 4.51 -23.92 17.67
CA GLN A 55 5.01 -22.81 18.47
C GLN A 55 6.28 -22.25 17.82
N ILE A 56 6.38 -20.93 17.75
CA ILE A 56 7.60 -20.26 17.32
C ILE A 56 8.70 -20.52 18.36
N GLU A 57 9.78 -21.14 17.89
CA GLU A 57 10.92 -21.50 18.75
C GLU A 57 11.74 -20.29 19.20
N ASP A 58 11.85 -19.25 18.35
CA ASP A 58 12.56 -18.02 18.69
C ASP A 58 11.67 -17.12 19.57
N PRO A 59 11.99 -16.96 20.87
CA PRO A 59 11.18 -16.16 21.78
C PRO A 59 11.16 -14.68 21.39
N VAL A 60 12.18 -14.16 20.70
CA VAL A 60 12.22 -12.75 20.29
C VAL A 60 11.16 -12.46 19.24
N VAL A 61 10.92 -13.38 18.31
CA VAL A 61 9.87 -13.26 17.30
C VAL A 61 8.48 -13.21 17.96
N ALA A 62 8.25 -14.07 18.97
CA ALA A 62 7.03 -14.07 19.77
C ALA A 62 6.85 -12.77 20.56
N MET A 63 7.92 -12.27 21.21
CA MET A 63 7.92 -11.00 21.94
C MET A 63 7.64 -9.81 21.03
N LEU A 64 8.23 -9.77 19.83
CA LEU A 64 7.98 -8.72 18.84
C LEU A 64 6.51 -8.70 18.40
N LEU A 65 5.91 -9.86 18.16
CA LEU A 65 4.49 -9.91 17.80
C LEU A 65 3.61 -9.36 18.94
N HIS A 66 3.93 -9.72 20.18
CA HIS A 66 3.22 -9.20 21.34
C HIS A 66 3.38 -7.68 21.46
N LEU A 67 4.60 -7.17 21.28
CA LEU A 67 4.89 -5.74 21.27
C LEU A 67 4.08 -5.03 20.17
N TYR A 68 4.10 -5.52 18.93
CA TYR A 68 3.38 -4.90 17.81
C TYR A 68 1.86 -4.91 17.97
N ARG A 69 1.29 -5.91 18.67
CA ARG A 69 -0.14 -5.94 18.99
C ARG A 69 -0.50 -4.90 20.06
N GLN A 70 0.37 -4.66 21.04
CA GLN A 70 0.14 -3.69 22.12
C GLN A 70 0.52 -2.25 21.76
N TYR A 71 1.56 -2.08 20.93
CA TYR A 71 2.15 -0.80 20.55
C TYR A 71 2.39 -0.77 19.02
N PRO A 72 1.33 -0.66 18.19
CA PRO A 72 1.47 -0.70 16.73
C PRO A 72 2.40 0.38 16.15
N GLU A 73 2.57 1.50 16.85
CA GLU A 73 3.48 2.58 16.49
C GLU A 73 4.96 2.18 16.52
N SER A 74 5.32 1.08 17.18
CA SER A 74 6.70 0.57 17.24
C SER A 74 7.11 -0.19 15.97
N ILE A 75 6.19 -0.44 15.05
CA ILE A 75 6.46 -1.12 13.78
C ILE A 75 7.29 -0.19 12.89
N GLN A 76 8.57 -0.51 12.67
CA GLN A 76 9.47 0.29 11.81
C GLN A 76 9.27 0.04 10.30
N VAL A 77 8.35 -0.85 9.93
CA VAL A 77 8.06 -1.12 8.52
C VAL A 77 7.27 0.03 7.94
N LYS A 78 7.77 0.60 6.84
CA LYS A 78 7.02 1.56 6.04
C LYS A 78 5.83 0.85 5.42
N LEU A 79 4.68 0.95 6.08
CA LEU A 79 3.41 0.46 5.56
C LEU A 79 3.20 1.02 4.14
N PRO A 80 2.72 0.20 3.20
CA PRO A 80 2.29 0.74 1.92
C PRO A 80 1.23 1.81 2.19
N PRO A 81 1.32 2.98 1.53
CA PRO A 81 0.42 4.08 1.80
C PRO A 81 -1.00 3.65 1.45
N ASP A 82 -1.96 3.89 2.34
CA ASP A 82 -3.35 3.67 2.00
C ASP A 82 -3.73 4.67 0.89
N ILE A 83 -4.32 4.17 -0.20
CA ILE A 83 -4.67 5.00 -1.35
C ILE A 83 -5.81 5.98 -1.04
N LYS A 84 -6.74 5.61 -0.14
CA LYS A 84 -7.79 6.49 0.37
C LYS A 84 -7.19 7.52 1.32
N GLU A 85 -6.27 7.11 2.19
CA GLU A 85 -5.51 8.08 3.03
C GLU A 85 -4.76 9.07 2.13
N PHE A 86 -4.14 8.60 1.04
CA PHE A 86 -3.47 9.48 0.09
C PHE A 86 -4.44 10.39 -0.65
N TYR A 87 -5.62 9.90 -1.07
CA TYR A 87 -6.67 10.73 -1.67
C TYR A 87 -7.09 11.88 -0.73
N ASN A 88 -7.37 11.54 0.53
CA ASN A 88 -7.76 12.49 1.57
C ASN A 88 -6.61 13.46 1.90
N TYR A 89 -5.37 12.97 1.94
CA TYR A 89 -4.18 13.79 2.14
C TYR A 89 -4.06 14.91 1.11
N LEU A 90 -4.43 14.65 -0.15
CA LEU A 90 -4.43 15.65 -1.22
C LEU A 90 -5.54 16.71 -1.05
N GLY A 91 -6.43 16.57 -0.07
CA GLY A 91 -7.56 17.49 0.15
C GLY A 91 -8.71 17.31 -0.83
N LEU A 92 -8.72 16.20 -1.59
CA LEU A 92 -9.76 15.90 -2.57
C LEU A 92 -11.06 15.47 -1.88
N GLN A 93 -12.19 15.96 -2.38
CA GLN A 93 -13.52 15.69 -1.85
C GLN A 93 -14.15 14.51 -2.56
N ASP A 94 -15.20 13.92 -1.98
CA ASP A 94 -15.89 12.77 -2.60
C ASP A 94 -16.85 13.20 -3.74
N THR A 95 -16.31 13.89 -4.74
CA THR A 95 -17.03 14.40 -5.91
C THR A 95 -16.54 13.71 -7.19
N PRO A 96 -17.38 13.56 -8.24
CA PRO A 96 -16.94 13.02 -9.52
C PRO A 96 -15.70 13.74 -10.10
N GLN A 97 -15.67 15.06 -9.99
CA GLN A 97 -14.60 15.91 -10.50
C GLN A 97 -13.26 15.62 -9.82
N ASP A 98 -13.25 15.51 -8.49
CA ASP A 98 -12.02 15.21 -7.75
C ASP A 98 -11.56 13.76 -7.93
N ARG A 99 -12.50 12.82 -8.15
CA ARG A 99 -12.15 11.43 -8.49
C ARG A 99 -11.52 11.35 -9.89
N ASP A 100 -12.01 12.10 -10.87
CA ASP A 100 -11.42 12.20 -12.21
C ASP A 100 -10.03 12.84 -12.18
N LYS A 101 -9.89 13.90 -11.38
CA LYS A 101 -8.60 14.53 -11.09
C LYS A 101 -7.63 13.52 -10.47
N PHE A 102 -8.05 12.77 -9.46
CA PHE A 102 -7.20 11.76 -8.84
C PHE A 102 -6.80 10.64 -9.82
N ALA A 103 -7.75 10.19 -10.63
CA ALA A 103 -7.52 9.19 -11.69
C ALA A 103 -6.39 9.63 -12.62
N THR A 104 -6.43 10.90 -13.03
CA THR A 104 -5.39 11.56 -13.82
C THR A 104 -4.05 11.53 -13.09
N LEU A 105 -3.99 11.96 -11.83
CA LEU A 105 -2.75 12.03 -11.04
C LEU A 105 -2.08 10.66 -10.83
N ILE A 106 -2.85 9.57 -10.79
CA ILE A 106 -2.31 8.21 -10.57
C ILE A 106 -2.21 7.37 -11.85
N GLY A 107 -2.48 7.94 -13.02
CA GLY A 107 -2.38 7.22 -14.29
C GLY A 107 -3.45 6.15 -14.49
N ARG A 108 -4.70 6.42 -14.09
CA ARG A 108 -5.82 5.45 -14.16
C ARG A 108 -7.08 6.08 -14.73
N SER A 109 -8.01 5.24 -15.16
CA SER A 109 -9.36 5.66 -15.54
C SER A 109 -10.21 5.99 -14.31
N SER A 110 -11.21 6.86 -14.49
CA SER A 110 -12.19 7.21 -13.46
C SER A 110 -12.92 5.98 -12.91
N SER A 111 -13.28 5.03 -13.78
CA SER A 111 -13.92 3.76 -13.37
C SER A 111 -13.02 2.92 -12.44
N SER A 112 -11.72 2.91 -12.70
CA SER A 112 -10.74 2.21 -11.86
C SER A 112 -10.63 2.86 -10.48
N VAL A 113 -10.58 4.20 -10.42
CA VAL A 113 -10.57 4.97 -9.17
C VAL A 113 -11.86 4.77 -8.39
N TYR A 114 -13.02 4.78 -9.05
CA TYR A 114 -14.31 4.54 -8.42
C TYR A 114 -14.31 3.18 -7.71
N ARG A 115 -13.86 2.12 -8.38
CA ARG A 115 -13.73 0.79 -7.78
C ARG A 115 -12.77 0.78 -6.59
N ILE A 116 -11.63 1.46 -6.71
CA ILE A 116 -10.61 1.52 -5.65
C ILE A 116 -11.13 2.23 -4.40
N LEU A 117 -11.72 3.43 -4.56
CA LEU A 117 -12.12 4.27 -3.43
C LEU A 117 -13.43 3.80 -2.79
N LEU A 118 -14.43 3.42 -3.60
CA LEU A 118 -15.78 3.14 -3.11
C LEU A 118 -16.08 1.66 -2.92
N HIS A 119 -15.40 0.77 -3.65
CA HIS A 119 -15.65 -0.68 -3.61
C HIS A 119 -14.47 -1.49 -3.06
N ASN A 120 -13.57 -0.84 -2.30
CA ASN A 120 -12.36 -1.47 -1.73
C ASN A 120 -11.52 -2.22 -2.77
N GLY A 121 -11.53 -1.74 -4.02
CA GLY A 121 -10.71 -2.28 -5.09
C GLY A 121 -9.23 -2.15 -4.78
N ARG A 122 -8.44 -3.18 -5.12
CA ARG A 122 -7.00 -3.16 -4.90
C ARG A 122 -6.28 -2.41 -6.03
N PRO A 123 -5.57 -1.30 -5.74
CA PRO A 123 -4.74 -0.66 -6.75
C PRO A 123 -3.61 -1.57 -7.21
N GLY A 124 -3.23 -1.44 -8.49
CA GLY A 124 -2.10 -2.17 -9.05
C GLY A 124 -0.77 -1.77 -8.38
N ARG A 125 0.20 -2.70 -8.35
CA ARG A 125 1.53 -2.45 -7.74
C ARG A 125 2.23 -1.18 -8.26
N PRO A 126 2.23 -0.86 -9.57
CA PRO A 126 2.85 0.38 -10.05
C PRO A 126 2.23 1.66 -9.47
N VAL A 127 0.90 1.69 -9.29
CA VAL A 127 0.20 2.84 -8.67
C VAL A 127 0.67 3.03 -7.24
N MET A 128 0.77 1.95 -6.48
CA MET A 128 1.25 2.01 -5.10
C MET A 128 2.71 2.47 -5.02
N ARG A 129 3.56 2.04 -5.95
CA ARG A 129 4.96 2.51 -6.03
C ARG A 129 5.04 3.98 -6.42
N TRP A 130 4.19 4.44 -7.34
CA TRP A 130 4.07 5.84 -7.71
C TRP A 130 3.70 6.71 -6.51
N ILE A 131 2.62 6.36 -5.79
CA ILE A 131 2.18 7.07 -4.58
C ILE A 131 3.28 7.07 -3.51
N GLN A 132 3.97 5.94 -3.30
CA GLN A 132 5.10 5.86 -2.38
C GLN A 132 6.24 6.80 -2.76
N ALA A 133 6.61 6.87 -4.04
CA ALA A 133 7.68 7.73 -4.52
C ALA A 133 7.33 9.20 -4.26
N VAL A 134 6.10 9.60 -4.58
CA VAL A 134 5.61 10.96 -4.34
C VAL A 134 5.57 11.31 -2.86
N ARG A 135 5.07 10.41 -1.98
CA ARG A 135 5.05 10.64 -0.51
C ARG A 135 6.46 10.84 0.07
N ARG A 136 7.49 10.17 -0.48
CA ARG A 136 8.87 10.33 0.00
C ARG A 136 9.45 11.73 -0.23
N LEU A 137 8.86 12.51 -1.13
CA LEU A 137 9.25 13.91 -1.35
C LEU A 137 8.83 14.83 -0.18
N LYS A 138 7.94 14.36 0.72
CA LYS A 138 7.47 15.09 1.90
C LYS A 138 6.94 16.51 1.58
N LEU A 139 6.31 16.66 0.41
CA LEU A 139 5.72 17.92 -0.06
C LEU A 139 4.36 18.14 0.60
N THR A 140 3.95 19.39 0.82
CA THR A 140 2.57 19.74 1.23
C THR A 140 1.54 19.25 0.20
N PRO A 141 0.26 19.01 0.58
CA PRO A 141 -0.79 18.53 -0.32
C PRO A 141 -0.88 19.28 -1.67
N ASN A 142 -0.93 20.61 -1.63
CA ASN A 142 -1.02 21.43 -2.84
C ASN A 142 0.21 21.23 -3.75
N LYS A 143 1.41 21.23 -3.16
CA LYS A 143 2.65 21.01 -3.92
C LYS A 143 2.76 19.58 -4.45
N THR A 144 2.19 18.60 -3.75
CA THR A 144 2.07 17.22 -4.22
C THR A 144 1.20 17.15 -5.48
N ILE A 145 0.00 17.74 -5.45
CA ILE A 145 -0.90 17.80 -6.63
C ILE A 145 -0.17 18.47 -7.81
N GLU A 146 0.44 19.63 -7.59
CA GLU A 146 1.15 20.38 -8.62
C GLU A 146 2.28 19.54 -9.25
N THR A 147 3.09 18.89 -8.41
CA THR A 147 4.20 18.04 -8.86
C THR A 147 3.71 16.87 -9.70
N MET A 148 2.66 16.18 -9.23
CA MET A 148 2.07 15.05 -9.95
C MET A 148 1.46 15.50 -11.29
N ALA A 149 0.73 16.62 -11.31
CA ALA A 149 0.15 17.18 -12.53
C ALA A 149 1.23 17.59 -13.55
N ASN A 150 2.33 18.19 -13.10
CA ASN A 150 3.45 18.55 -13.96
C ASN A 150 4.10 17.30 -14.60
N ILE A 151 4.24 16.21 -13.84
CA ILE A 151 4.79 14.96 -14.36
C ILE A 151 3.84 14.33 -15.39
N VAL A 152 2.53 14.32 -15.11
CA VAL A 152 1.51 13.83 -16.06
C VAL A 152 1.53 14.65 -17.36
N ASN A 153 1.57 15.98 -17.25
CA ASN A 153 1.61 16.88 -18.41
C ASN A 153 2.90 16.73 -19.22
N SER A 154 4.05 16.64 -18.54
CA SER A 154 5.34 16.41 -19.20
C SER A 154 5.36 15.08 -19.96
N LEU A 155 4.75 14.03 -19.39
CA LEU A 155 4.65 12.74 -20.04
C LEU A 155 3.75 12.82 -21.29
N GLY A 156 2.59 13.47 -21.19
CA GLY A 156 1.70 13.66 -22.34
C GLY A 156 2.31 14.44 -23.50
N ASN A 157 3.07 15.49 -23.18
CA ASN A 157 3.82 16.22 -24.20
C ASN A 157 4.91 15.34 -24.84
N SER A 158 5.65 14.57 -24.04
CA SER A 158 6.74 13.71 -24.55
C SER A 158 6.25 12.53 -25.39
N GLN A 159 5.04 12.03 -25.12
CA GLN A 159 4.46 10.87 -25.82
C GLN A 159 3.51 11.27 -26.96
N GLN A 160 3.34 12.58 -27.23
CA GLN A 160 2.38 13.13 -28.21
C GLN A 160 0.93 12.68 -28.00
N VAL A 161 0.57 12.20 -26.81
CA VAL A 161 -0.79 11.78 -26.50
C VAL A 161 -1.49 12.94 -25.78
N LYS A 162 -2.45 13.59 -26.45
CA LYS A 162 -3.31 14.63 -25.84
C LYS A 162 -3.98 14.15 -24.55
N ASN A 163 -4.21 12.83 -24.43
CA ASN A 163 -4.78 12.17 -23.27
C ASN A 163 -4.07 10.82 -23.01
N VAL A 164 -2.83 10.84 -22.50
CA VAL A 164 -2.08 9.64 -22.04
C VAL A 164 -2.94 8.69 -21.19
N LEU A 165 -3.94 9.25 -20.52
CA LEU A 165 -4.76 8.62 -19.50
C LEU A 165 -6.00 7.89 -20.03
N ILE A 166 -6.38 8.11 -21.29
CA ILE A 166 -7.52 7.41 -21.92
C ILE A 166 -7.04 6.32 -22.87
N GLN A 167 -5.92 6.54 -23.59
CA GLN A 167 -5.49 5.64 -24.67
C GLN A 167 -4.43 4.61 -24.26
N GLY A 168 -3.71 4.81 -23.15
CA GLY A 168 -2.55 3.97 -22.81
C GLY A 168 -1.36 4.22 -23.75
N CYS A 169 -0.16 3.81 -23.34
CA CYS A 169 1.07 4.00 -24.12
C CYS A 169 1.26 2.90 -25.16
N THR A 170 0.25 2.63 -25.99
CA THR A 170 0.34 1.67 -27.09
C THR A 170 -0.24 2.32 -28.35
N GLU A 171 0.69 2.83 -29.18
CA GLU A 171 0.70 2.99 -30.64
C GLU A 171 -0.55 3.53 -31.37
N GLN A 172 -0.48 4.27 -32.46
CA GLN A 172 0.48 5.09 -33.21
C GLN A 172 -0.46 5.94 -34.09
N GLY A 173 -0.07 7.17 -34.44
CA GLY A 173 -0.89 8.03 -35.28
C GLY A 173 -1.26 7.32 -36.58
N ASP A 174 -2.56 7.13 -36.81
CA ASP A 174 -3.08 6.91 -38.15
C ASP A 174 -2.79 8.21 -38.91
N ILE A 175 -1.76 8.15 -39.74
CA ILE A 175 -1.59 9.07 -40.85
C ILE A 175 -2.76 8.74 -41.76
N GLY A 176 -3.75 9.64 -41.81
CA GLY A 176 -4.82 9.54 -42.79
C GLY A 176 -4.20 9.59 -44.18
N ASP A 177 -4.41 8.52 -44.94
CA ASP A 177 -4.25 8.53 -46.39
C ASP A 177 -5.52 9.16 -46.99
N ASP A 178 -5.30 10.17 -47.84
CA ASP A 178 -6.26 10.74 -48.80
C ASP A 178 -6.70 9.72 -49.86
#